data_AF-A0A1V2I1J0-F1
#
_entry.id   AF-A0A1V2I1J0-F1
#
_cell.length_a   1.000
_cell.length_b   1.000
_cell.length_c   1.000
_cell.angle_alpha   90.00
_cell.angle_beta   90.00
_cell.angle_gamma   90.00
#
_symmetry.space_group_name_H-M   'P 1'
#
loop_
_entity.id
_entity.type
_entity.pdbx_description
1 polymer ?
#
loop_
_entity_poly.entity_id
_entity_poly.type
_entity_poly.pdbx_seq_one_letter_code
_entity_poly.pdbx_strand_id
1 'polypeptide(L)'
;MTDGLDIDCDELVEIVTDYLDGALDAGTHRRVSEHLAQCDGCATYVEQMLETARIAGTLRAQELRPDMRERLLGAFRGWKAAGTPPG
;
A
#
# COMPACT_ATOMS: atom_id res chain seq x y z
N MET A 1 -5.56 -21.69 -17.65
CA MET A 1 -4.22 -21.24 -18.09
C MET A 1 -4.43 -20.15 -19.13
N THR A 2 -4.90 -19.00 -18.69
CA THR A 2 -4.91 -17.80 -19.53
C THR A 2 -3.48 -17.26 -19.57
N ASP A 3 -3.04 -17.03 -20.79
CA ASP A 3 -1.74 -16.54 -21.19
C ASP A 3 -1.36 -15.26 -20.42
N GLY A 4 -0.10 -15.16 -19.98
CA GLY A 4 0.39 -14.17 -19.01
C GLY A 4 0.54 -12.74 -19.56
N LEU A 5 -0.46 -12.23 -20.27
CA LEU A 5 -0.42 -10.93 -20.94
C LEU A 5 -1.40 -9.89 -20.38
N ASP A 6 -2.53 -10.29 -19.79
CA ASP A 6 -3.50 -9.36 -19.21
C ASP A 6 -4.01 -9.87 -17.86
N ILE A 7 -4.31 -8.95 -16.94
CA ILE A 7 -4.92 -9.26 -15.63
C ILE A 7 -6.42 -9.01 -15.73
N ASP A 8 -7.24 -9.93 -15.22
CA ASP A 8 -8.68 -9.72 -15.12
C ASP A 8 -9.10 -9.15 -13.75
N CYS A 9 -10.39 -8.85 -13.57
CA CYS A 9 -10.88 -8.26 -12.34
C CYS A 9 -10.68 -9.17 -11.12
N ASP A 10 -10.79 -10.48 -11.29
CA ASP A 10 -10.67 -11.44 -10.18
C ASP A 10 -9.20 -11.55 -9.76
N GLU A 11 -8.27 -11.68 -10.72
CA GLU A 11 -6.83 -11.67 -10.46
C GLU A 11 -6.39 -10.34 -9.81
N LEU A 12 -6.95 -9.20 -10.24
CA LEU A 12 -6.69 -7.89 -9.62
C LEU A 12 -7.13 -7.85 -8.16
N VAL A 13 -8.33 -8.36 -7.85
CA VAL A 13 -8.85 -8.42 -6.48
C VAL A 13 -7.96 -9.29 -5.59
N GLU A 14 -7.42 -10.39 -6.10
CA GLU A 14 -6.51 -11.27 -5.36
C GLU A 14 -5.19 -10.57 -5.01
N ILE A 15 -4.63 -9.79 -5.94
CA ILE A 15 -3.31 -9.16 -5.75
C ILE A 15 -3.37 -7.69 -5.30
N VAL A 16 -4.56 -7.14 -5.04
CA VAL A 16 -4.76 -5.71 -4.75
C VAL A 16 -3.91 -5.24 -3.57
N THR A 17 -3.71 -6.08 -2.56
CA THR A 17 -2.92 -5.72 -1.37
C THR A 17 -1.45 -5.57 -1.74
N ASP A 18 -0.88 -6.51 -2.50
CA ASP A 18 0.50 -6.45 -2.96
C ASP A 18 0.73 -5.26 -3.90
N TYR A 19 -0.27 -4.90 -4.72
CA TYR A 19 -0.24 -3.69 -5.53
C TYR A 19 -0.17 -2.42 -4.67
N LEU A 20 -1.03 -2.31 -3.65
CA LEU A 20 -1.07 -1.16 -2.74
C LEU A 20 0.18 -1.04 -1.87
N ASP A 21 0.77 -2.16 -1.48
CA ASP A 21 2.00 -2.23 -0.69
C ASP A 21 3.26 -2.06 -1.54
N GLY A 22 3.14 -2.00 -2.87
CA GLY A 22 4.27 -1.89 -3.81
C GLY A 22 5.16 -3.13 -3.84
N ALA A 23 4.59 -4.30 -3.50
CA ALA A 23 5.30 -5.58 -3.40
C ALA A 23 5.37 -6.36 -4.73
N LEU A 24 4.61 -5.93 -5.74
CA LEU A 24 4.59 -6.56 -7.06
C LEU A 24 5.90 -6.33 -7.83
N ASP A 25 6.28 -7.31 -8.65
CA ASP A 25 7.31 -7.10 -9.65
C ASP A 25 6.84 -6.09 -10.73
N ALA A 26 7.80 -5.51 -11.44
CA ALA A 26 7.53 -4.45 -12.42
C ALA A 26 6.58 -4.89 -13.56
N GLY A 27 6.61 -6.17 -13.95
CA GLY A 27 5.74 -6.70 -15.00
C GLY A 27 4.30 -6.77 -14.54
N THR A 28 4.08 -7.32 -13.34
CA THR A 28 2.74 -7.43 -12.75
C THR A 28 2.16 -6.06 -12.39
N HIS A 29 2.97 -5.15 -11.83
CA HIS A 29 2.53 -3.78 -11.55
C HIS A 29 2.07 -3.05 -12.81
N ARG A 30 2.78 -3.24 -13.94
CA ARG A 30 2.38 -2.65 -15.22
C ARG A 30 1.04 -3.21 -15.71
N ARG A 31 0.83 -4.53 -15.66
CA ARG A 31 -0.45 -5.17 -16.03
C ARG A 31 -1.62 -4.65 -15.20
N VAL A 32 -1.44 -4.51 -13.87
CA VAL A 32 -2.45 -3.88 -12.99
C VAL A 32 -2.75 -2.46 -13.43
N SER A 33 -1.72 -1.65 -13.70
CA SER A 33 -1.88 -0.26 -14.12
C SER A 33 -2.63 -0.14 -15.45
N GLU A 34 -2.34 -1.04 -16.40
CA GLU A 34 -3.02 -1.13 -17.71
C GLU A 34 -4.49 -1.53 -17.56
N HIS A 35 -4.82 -2.44 -16.63
CA HIS A 35 -6.19 -2.83 -16.31
C HIS A 35 -6.97 -1.68 -15.65
N LEU A 36 -6.39 -1.01 -14.66
CA LEU A 36 -7.03 0.12 -13.96
C LEU A 36 -7.33 1.29 -14.89
N ALA A 37 -6.55 1.48 -15.96
CA ALA A 37 -6.82 2.48 -16.97
C ALA A 37 -8.03 2.16 -17.87
N GLN A 38 -8.51 0.91 -17.88
CA GLN A 38 -9.56 0.43 -18.78
C GLN A 38 -10.83 -0.02 -18.03
N CYS A 39 -10.76 -0.24 -16.72
CA CYS A 39 -11.86 -0.76 -15.91
C CYS A 39 -12.18 0.15 -14.72
N ASP A 40 -13.19 0.99 -14.87
CA ASP A 40 -13.69 1.90 -13.82
C ASP A 40 -14.11 1.17 -12.54
N GLY A 41 -14.61 -0.07 -12.67
CA GLY A 41 -15.00 -0.90 -11.54
C GLY A 41 -13.82 -1.27 -10.64
N CYS A 42 -12.71 -1.68 -11.24
CA CYS A 42 -11.49 -2.01 -10.51
C CYS A 42 -10.78 -0.75 -9.99
N ALA A 43 -10.82 0.37 -10.71
CA ALA A 43 -10.34 1.66 -10.20
C ALA A 43 -11.10 2.06 -8.92
N THR A 44 -12.44 1.97 -8.94
CA THR A 44 -13.29 2.23 -7.77
C THR A 44 -12.98 1.25 -6.63
N TYR A 45 -12.78 -0.03 -6.94
CA TYR A 45 -12.43 -1.05 -5.94
C TYR A 45 -11.10 -0.73 -5.24
N VAL A 46 -10.06 -0.34 -5.99
CA VAL A 46 -8.77 0.07 -5.42
C VAL A 46 -8.92 1.28 -4.49
N GLU A 47 -9.71 2.28 -4.88
CA GLU A 47 -10.01 3.43 -4.01
C GLU A 47 -10.71 3.01 -2.71
N GLN A 48 -11.65 2.08 -2.77
CA GLN A 48 -12.33 1.52 -1.59
C GLN A 48 -11.36 0.77 -0.67
N MET A 49 -10.43 0.00 -1.25
CA MET A 49 -9.41 -0.72 -0.48
C MET A 49 -8.45 0.24 0.22
N LEU A 50 -8.03 1.31 -0.47
CA LEU A 50 -7.24 2.40 0.13
C LEU A 50 -7.96 3.07 1.30
N GLU A 51 -9.24 3.39 1.14
CA GLU A 51 -10.05 3.99 2.21
C GLU A 51 -10.23 3.04 3.40
N THR A 52 -10.47 1.75 3.12
CA THR A 52 -10.54 0.71 4.15
C THR A 52 -9.24 0.62 4.93
N ALA A 53 -8.10 0.62 4.25
CA ALA A 53 -6.78 0.61 4.88
C ALA A 53 -6.54 1.87 5.74
N ARG A 54 -6.96 3.05 5.27
CA ARG A 54 -6.88 4.31 6.03
C ARG A 54 -7.69 4.27 7.32
N ILE A 55 -8.94 3.80 7.25
CA ILE A 55 -9.82 3.67 8.42
C ILE A 55 -9.22 2.67 9.41
N ALA A 56 -8.82 1.49 8.94
CA ALA A 56 -8.19 0.47 9.76
C ALA A 56 -6.88 0.96 10.42
N GLY A 57 -6.08 1.75 9.70
CA GLY A 57 -4.86 2.37 10.22
C GLY A 57 -5.14 3.42 11.30
N THR A 58 -6.24 4.17 11.20
CA THR A 58 -6.65 5.15 12.23
C THR A 58 -6.95 4.47 13.57
N LEU A 59 -7.58 3.29 13.53
CA LEU A 59 -7.84 2.48 14.73
C LEU A 59 -6.56 2.00 15.42
N ARG A 60 -5.47 1.77 14.68
CA ARG A 60 -4.16 1.45 15.29
C ARG A 60 -3.48 2.68 15.87
N ALA A 61 -3.63 3.84 15.21
CA ALA A 61 -3.03 5.09 15.68
C ALA A 61 -3.59 5.55 17.04
N GLN A 62 -4.89 5.37 17.29
CA GLN A 62 -5.51 5.66 18.59
C GLN A 62 -5.04 4.73 19.73
N GLU A 63 -4.53 3.53 19.42
CA GLU A 63 -3.92 2.63 20.40
C GLU A 63 -2.49 3.05 20.77
N LEU A 64 -1.84 3.86 19.93
CA LEU A 64 -0.53 4.40 20.23
C LEU A 64 -0.64 5.43 21.36
N ARG A 65 0.08 5.16 22.44
CA ARG A 65 0.29 6.10 23.53
C ARG A 65 0.83 7.43 22.98
N PRO A 66 0.29 8.60 23.38
CA PRO A 66 0.72 9.90 22.86
C PRO A 66 2.24 10.15 22.93
N ASP A 67 2.90 9.65 24.00
CA ASP A 67 4.35 9.75 24.20
C ASP A 67 5.17 8.91 23.20
N MET A 68 4.59 7.84 22.64
CA MET A 68 5.26 6.99 21.67
C MET A 68 5.54 7.73 20.36
N ARG A 69 4.60 8.56 19.90
CA ARG A 69 4.77 9.36 18.68
C ARG A 69 5.96 10.31 18.79
N GLU A 70 6.09 11.00 19.93
CA GLU A 70 7.20 11.92 20.18
C GLU A 70 8.53 11.20 20.25
N ARG A 71 8.57 10.02 20.89
CA ARG A 71 9.76 9.17 20.95
C ARG A 71 10.19 8.69 19.56
N LEU A 72 9.25 8.22 18.73
CA LEU A 72 9.52 7.80 17.35
C LEU A 72 10.05 8.97 16.50
N LEU A 73 9.38 10.13 16.53
CA LEU A 73 9.85 11.32 15.82
C LEU A 73 11.22 11.80 16.32
N GLY A 74 11.48 11.69 17.62
CA GLY A 74 12.78 11.96 18.22
C GLY A 74 13.87 11.04 17.66
N ALA A 75 13.60 9.73 17.58
CA ALA A 75 14.52 8.77 16.98
C ALA A 75 14.82 9.07 15.50
N PHE A 76 13.79 9.38 14.69
CA PHE A 76 13.99 9.75 13.28
C PHE A 76 14.77 11.07 13.11
N ARG A 77 14.55 12.07 13.97
CA ARG A 77 15.32 13.32 13.96
C ARG A 77 16.77 13.09 14.35
N GLY A 78 17.01 12.29 15.39
CA GLY A 78 18.34 11.87 15.81
C GLY A 78 19.07 11.13 14.69
N TRP A 79 18.38 10.24 13.98
CA TRP A 79 18.92 9.59 12.78
C TRP A 79 19.35 10.60 11.72
N LYS A 80 18.48 11.52 11.32
CA LYS A 80 18.81 12.52 10.29
C LYS A 80 20.07 13.32 10.64
N ALA A 81 20.31 13.57 11.92
CA ALA A 81 21.52 14.23 12.42
C ALA A 81 22.75 13.29 12.50
N ALA A 82 22.56 12.00 12.77
CA ALA A 82 23.63 11.03 13.02
C ALA A 82 24.01 10.15 11.79
N GLY A 83 23.20 10.14 10.72
CA GLY A 83 23.48 9.43 9.47
C GLY A 83 23.12 7.93 9.43
N THR A 84 22.67 7.31 10.54
CA THR A 84 22.37 5.85 10.59
C THR A 84 20.92 5.54 11.01
N PRO A 85 20.10 4.87 10.16
CA PRO A 85 18.67 4.68 10.43
C PRO A 85 18.43 3.80 11.67
N PRO A 86 17.33 4.02 12.42
CA PRO A 86 16.94 3.11 13.49
C PRO A 86 16.57 1.76 12.85
N GLY A 87 17.17 0.68 13.35
CA GLY A 87 16.86 -0.70 12.97
C GLY A 87 15.51 -1.17 13.46
#